data_AF-A0A976KBA7-F1
#
_entry.id   AF-A0A976KBA7-F1
#
_cell.length_a   1.000
_cell.length_b   1.000
_cell.length_c   1.000
_cell.angle_alpha   90.00
_cell.angle_beta   90.00
_cell.angle_gamma   90.00
#
_symmetry.space_group_name_H-M   'P 1'
#
loop_
_entity.id
_entity.type
_entity.pdbx_description
1 polymer ?
#
loop_
_entity_poly.entity_id
_entity_poly.type
_entity_poly.pdbx_seq_one_letter_code
_entity_poly.pdbx_strand_id
1 'polypeptide(L)'
;MVRSTLLMNISGPRPPDRKLLLGLWLSSVLSIASPSVWAQASEATEAPKPGPIVTDRPTDSASPLLVPRRTFQLEAGYKFSRIDNDPGSTDVQVLPDLLARFGINSKVEARLVAAGWTFQSGADDKATAFSDISLGAKIHLADEHERRPQMALLVDVSLPVGHSDYTSDYVIPKVLFLGSNALDGGLGLTYNV
;
A
#
# COMPACT_ATOMS: atom_id res chain seq x y z
N MET A 1 62.47 9.38 -4.47
CA MET A 1 63.81 9.42 -3.82
C MET A 1 64.40 10.80 -4.10
N VAL A 2 65.12 11.43 -3.15
CA VAL A 2 65.54 12.87 -3.19
C VAL A 2 64.34 13.83 -3.08
N ARG A 3 64.10 14.69 -2.07
CA ARG A 3 64.86 15.27 -0.94
C ARG A 3 65.80 16.45 -1.27
N SER A 4 65.30 17.69 -1.21
CA SER A 4 65.92 18.89 -0.59
C SER A 4 64.98 20.12 -0.74
N THR A 5 64.66 20.97 0.27
CA THR A 5 65.51 21.92 1.05
C THR A 5 65.94 23.11 0.15
N LEU A 6 65.79 24.42 0.46
CA LEU A 6 65.99 25.15 1.73
C LEU A 6 65.48 26.64 1.71
N LEU A 7 65.18 27.21 2.88
CA LEU A 7 65.17 28.64 3.32
C LEU A 7 64.67 29.81 2.43
N MET A 8 63.47 30.31 2.75
CA MET A 8 63.24 31.55 3.54
C MET A 8 64.41 32.57 3.70
N ASN A 9 64.20 33.83 3.27
CA ASN A 9 64.52 34.98 4.13
C ASN A 9 63.65 36.23 3.85
N ILE A 10 63.34 36.93 4.94
CA ILE A 10 62.75 38.28 5.08
C ILE A 10 63.79 39.36 4.64
N SER A 11 63.54 40.66 4.44
CA SER A 11 62.55 41.63 4.95
C SER A 11 62.62 42.95 4.12
N GLY A 12 61.61 43.84 4.20
CA GLY A 12 61.71 45.23 3.68
C GLY A 12 60.35 45.90 3.37
N PRO A 13 60.01 47.12 3.87
CA PRO A 13 58.60 47.53 3.93
C PRO A 13 58.18 48.88 3.27
N ARG A 14 56.86 48.96 3.01
CA ARG A 14 55.93 50.13 2.86
C ARG A 14 55.61 50.70 1.46
N PRO A 15 54.37 51.26 1.29
CA PRO A 15 53.73 51.55 -0.01
C PRO A 15 53.62 53.11 -0.23
N PRO A 16 52.83 53.71 -1.16
CA PRO A 16 51.40 53.48 -1.50
C PRO A 16 51.19 53.43 -3.06
N ASP A 17 50.02 53.51 -3.70
CA ASP A 17 48.60 53.70 -3.30
C ASP A 17 47.67 53.15 -4.42
N ARG A 18 46.37 52.96 -4.15
CA ARG A 18 45.24 52.85 -5.14
C ARG A 18 45.34 51.71 -6.18
N LYS A 19 44.44 50.73 -6.26
CA LYS A 19 42.95 50.70 -6.25
C LYS A 19 42.52 49.21 -6.43
N LEU A 20 41.29 48.70 -6.27
CA LEU A 20 39.94 49.22 -5.95
C LEU A 20 39.23 48.33 -4.89
N LEU A 21 38.13 48.84 -4.32
CA LEU A 21 36.83 48.19 -3.99
C LEU A 21 36.83 46.66 -3.72
N LEU A 22 36.60 46.11 -2.52
CA LEU A 22 35.61 46.43 -1.45
C LEU A 22 34.14 46.29 -1.94
N GLY A 23 33.24 45.54 -1.30
CA GLY A 23 33.35 44.78 -0.04
C GLY A 23 32.18 43.81 0.20
N LEU A 24 32.19 43.16 1.36
CA LEU A 24 31.35 42.02 1.75
C LEU A 24 30.24 42.43 2.74
N TRP A 25 29.07 41.77 2.67
CA TRP A 25 27.96 41.66 3.65
C TRP A 25 27.39 42.90 4.36
N LEU A 26 26.04 43.00 4.35
CA LEU A 26 25.27 43.20 5.58
C LEU A 26 23.86 42.61 5.46
N SER A 27 23.36 41.98 6.53
CA SER A 27 22.01 41.41 6.60
C SER A 27 20.92 42.47 6.44
N SER A 28 19.76 42.10 5.91
CA SER A 28 18.55 42.96 5.91
C SER A 28 17.32 42.16 6.31
N VAL A 29 16.52 42.78 7.18
CA VAL A 29 15.37 42.17 7.86
C VAL A 29 14.14 42.13 6.94
N LEU A 30 13.35 41.06 7.10
CA LEU A 30 12.13 40.79 6.35
C LEU A 30 11.00 41.76 6.74
N SER A 31 10.40 42.45 5.77
CA SER A 31 9.08 43.08 5.91
C SER A 31 8.46 43.34 4.54
N ILE A 32 7.46 42.54 4.19
CA ILE A 32 6.53 42.81 3.08
C ILE A 32 5.13 42.82 3.71
N ALA A 33 4.38 43.89 3.46
CA ALA A 33 3.07 44.11 4.05
C ALA A 33 2.01 43.18 3.45
N SER A 34 1.20 42.57 4.30
CA SER A 34 0.05 41.76 3.89
C SER A 34 -1.12 42.65 3.47
N PRO A 35 -1.67 42.51 2.24
CA PRO A 35 -2.98 43.05 1.94
C PRO A 35 -4.06 42.20 2.64
N SER A 36 -4.88 42.85 3.46
CA SER A 36 -5.96 42.23 4.22
C SER A 36 -7.11 41.79 3.30
N VAL A 37 -6.96 40.63 2.65
CA VAL A 37 -8.11 39.90 2.12
C VAL A 37 -8.94 39.44 3.31
N TRP A 38 -10.16 39.93 3.43
CA TRP A 38 -11.14 39.37 4.36
C TRP A 38 -11.43 37.94 3.93
N ALA A 39 -10.78 36.99 4.57
CA ALA A 39 -11.10 35.58 4.43
C ALA A 39 -12.51 35.37 4.98
N GLN A 40 -13.50 35.35 4.08
CA GLN A 40 -14.83 34.87 4.40
C GLN A 40 -14.65 33.41 4.84
N ALA A 41 -14.72 33.17 6.14
CA ALA A 41 -14.62 31.82 6.69
C ALA A 41 -15.87 31.05 6.24
N SER A 42 -15.76 30.37 5.10
CA SER A 42 -16.62 29.23 4.83
C SER A 42 -16.41 28.27 5.98
N GLU A 43 -17.45 28.02 6.76
CA GLU A 43 -17.47 26.88 7.66
C GLU A 43 -17.19 25.65 6.79
N ALA A 44 -15.98 25.11 6.90
CA ALA A 44 -15.65 23.85 6.29
C ALA A 44 -16.47 22.82 7.04
N THR A 45 -17.60 22.40 6.46
CA THR A 45 -18.42 21.31 6.99
C THR A 45 -17.50 20.12 7.14
N GLU A 46 -17.13 19.77 8.38
CA GLU A 46 -16.16 18.71 8.64
C GLU A 46 -16.70 17.44 8.00
N ALA A 47 -16.06 16.98 6.93
CA ALA A 47 -16.46 15.76 6.24
C ALA A 47 -16.47 14.64 7.29
N PRO A 48 -17.55 13.84 7.41
CA PRO A 48 -17.66 12.84 8.45
C PRO A 48 -16.40 11.99 8.49
N LYS A 49 -15.69 11.99 9.63
CA LYS A 49 -14.46 11.22 9.79
C LYS A 49 -14.76 9.78 9.36
N PRO A 50 -13.99 9.21 8.40
CA PRO A 50 -14.24 7.84 7.98
C PRO A 50 -14.14 6.92 9.20
N GLY A 51 -15.09 5.99 9.31
CA GLY A 51 -15.08 4.98 10.36
C GLY A 51 -13.84 4.08 10.28
N PRO A 52 -13.65 3.18 11.27
CA PRO A 52 -12.54 2.24 11.25
C PRO A 52 -12.52 1.43 9.94
N ILE A 53 -11.36 1.35 9.31
CA ILE A 53 -11.17 0.59 8.08
C ILE A 53 -11.10 -0.90 8.39
N VAL A 54 -11.83 -1.70 7.60
CA VAL A 54 -11.84 -3.17 7.73
C VAL A 54 -11.04 -3.76 6.57
N THR A 55 -9.80 -4.16 6.85
CA THR A 55 -8.93 -4.84 5.88
C THR A 55 -9.25 -6.34 5.86
N ASP A 56 -9.20 -6.97 4.68
CA ASP A 56 -9.21 -8.45 4.61
C ASP A 56 -7.77 -8.99 4.87
N ARG A 57 -6.73 -8.19 4.60
CA ARG A 57 -5.31 -8.49 4.93
C ARG A 57 -4.97 -8.23 6.41
N PRO A 58 -3.97 -8.94 7.00
CA PRO A 58 -3.06 -9.91 6.39
C PRO A 58 -3.60 -11.35 6.35
N THR A 59 -4.81 -11.59 6.84
CA THR A 59 -5.39 -12.94 6.89
C THR A 59 -5.81 -13.42 5.50
N ASP A 60 -5.87 -14.75 5.30
CA ASP A 60 -6.54 -15.34 4.13
C ASP A 60 -8.05 -15.58 4.37
N SER A 61 -8.54 -15.25 5.58
CA SER A 61 -9.98 -15.14 5.87
C SER A 61 -10.55 -13.85 5.27
N ALA A 62 -11.87 -13.80 5.11
CA ALA A 62 -12.56 -12.65 4.52
C ALA A 62 -13.71 -12.24 5.44
N SER A 63 -13.74 -10.97 5.85
CA SER A 63 -14.79 -10.50 6.75
C SER A 63 -16.14 -10.46 6.01
N PRO A 64 -17.28 -10.77 6.65
CA PRO A 64 -18.61 -10.49 6.07
C PRO A 64 -18.91 -8.98 5.97
N LEU A 65 -18.09 -8.12 6.57
CA LEU A 65 -18.23 -6.66 6.48
C LEU A 65 -17.88 -6.15 5.07
N LEU A 66 -18.67 -5.19 4.61
CA LEU A 66 -18.51 -4.49 3.35
C LEU A 66 -17.82 -3.14 3.55
N VAL A 67 -17.05 -2.70 2.55
CA VAL A 67 -16.57 -1.32 2.44
C VAL A 67 -17.76 -0.35 2.40
N PRO A 68 -17.72 0.80 3.11
CA PRO A 68 -18.81 1.76 3.11
C PRO A 68 -19.23 2.25 1.72
N ARG A 69 -20.50 2.63 1.59
CA ARG A 69 -21.07 3.10 0.31
C ARG A 69 -20.31 4.31 -0.24
N ARG A 70 -19.92 4.22 -1.52
CA ARG A 70 -19.09 5.19 -2.28
C ARG A 70 -17.66 5.33 -1.76
N THR A 71 -17.19 4.41 -0.93
CA THR A 71 -15.78 4.34 -0.52
C THR A 71 -15.02 3.37 -1.42
N PHE A 72 -13.82 3.78 -1.83
CA PHE A 72 -12.83 2.94 -2.50
C PHE A 72 -11.73 2.61 -1.49
N GLN A 73 -11.33 1.35 -1.43
CA GLN A 73 -10.27 0.84 -0.57
C GLN A 73 -9.30 0.02 -1.44
N LEU A 74 -8.01 0.29 -1.30
CA LEU A 74 -6.95 -0.42 -2.00
C LEU A 74 -6.00 -1.03 -0.97
N GLU A 75 -5.93 -2.35 -0.97
CA GLU A 75 -5.01 -3.14 -0.18
C GLU A 75 -3.90 -3.68 -1.11
N ALA A 76 -2.65 -3.58 -0.68
CA ALA A 76 -1.48 -4.08 -1.40
C ALA A 76 -0.56 -4.78 -0.39
N GLY A 77 0.17 -5.80 -0.83
CA GLY A 77 1.00 -6.63 0.02
C GLY A 77 2.22 -7.21 -0.66
N TYR A 78 3.06 -7.85 0.15
CA TYR A 78 4.16 -8.69 -0.29
C TYR A 78 4.05 -10.00 0.49
N LYS A 79 4.06 -11.12 -0.23
CA LYS A 79 4.09 -12.46 0.36
C LYS A 79 5.42 -13.12 0.05
N PHE A 80 6.02 -13.72 1.06
CA PHE A 80 7.15 -14.64 0.95
C PHE A 80 6.72 -15.98 1.53
N SER A 81 7.08 -17.07 0.87
CA SER A 81 6.84 -18.44 1.35
C SER A 81 8.00 -19.32 0.95
N ARG A 82 8.47 -20.17 1.87
CA ARG A 82 9.45 -21.22 1.61
C ARG A 82 8.76 -22.56 1.71
N ILE A 83 8.90 -23.37 0.67
CA ILE A 83 8.43 -24.75 0.61
C ILE A 83 9.68 -25.63 0.66
N ASP A 84 9.86 -26.36 1.76
CA ASP A 84 10.96 -27.32 1.87
C ASP A 84 10.60 -28.59 1.08
N ASN A 85 11.51 -29.04 0.23
CA ASN A 85 11.35 -30.21 -0.65
C ASN A 85 12.53 -31.16 -0.40
N ASP A 86 12.39 -32.47 -0.62
CA ASP A 86 13.54 -33.38 -0.46
C ASP A 86 14.09 -33.81 -1.84
N PRO A 87 15.30 -33.39 -2.26
CA PRO A 87 16.23 -32.47 -1.59
C PRO A 87 16.02 -30.98 -1.96
N GLY A 88 16.21 -30.08 -0.99
CA GLY A 88 16.30 -28.63 -1.20
C GLY A 88 15.15 -27.80 -0.60
N SER A 89 14.87 -26.65 -1.21
CA SER A 89 13.71 -25.82 -0.90
C SER A 89 13.37 -24.93 -2.08
N THR A 90 12.19 -24.32 -2.05
CA THR A 90 11.69 -23.41 -3.09
C THR A 90 11.12 -22.17 -2.42
N ASP A 91 11.73 -21.03 -2.75
CA ASP A 91 11.26 -19.72 -2.32
C ASP A 91 10.26 -19.17 -3.34
N VAL A 92 9.11 -18.69 -2.85
CA VAL A 92 8.05 -18.07 -3.63
C VAL A 92 7.81 -16.66 -3.09
N GLN A 93 7.82 -15.67 -3.98
CA GLN A 93 7.56 -14.26 -3.69
C GLN A 93 6.40 -13.77 -4.55
N VAL A 94 5.43 -13.07 -3.96
CA VAL A 94 4.29 -12.48 -4.68
C VAL A 94 4.19 -10.99 -4.36
N LEU A 95 4.15 -10.16 -5.41
CA LEU A 95 3.95 -8.71 -5.31
C LEU A 95 3.22 -8.15 -6.54
N PRO A 96 2.31 -7.17 -6.38
CA PRO A 96 1.99 -6.43 -5.16
C PRO A 96 0.74 -6.94 -4.40
N ASP A 97 0.29 -8.17 -4.67
CA ASP A 97 -0.86 -8.84 -4.00
C ASP A 97 -2.09 -7.94 -3.78
N LEU A 98 -2.51 -7.28 -4.87
CA LEU A 98 -3.50 -6.20 -4.86
C LEU A 98 -4.93 -6.72 -4.64
N LEU A 99 -5.66 -6.00 -3.79
CA LEU A 99 -7.10 -6.13 -3.59
C LEU A 99 -7.73 -4.73 -3.60
N ALA A 100 -8.43 -4.41 -4.68
CA ALA A 100 -9.21 -3.18 -4.81
C ALA A 100 -10.68 -3.47 -4.51
N ARG A 101 -11.31 -2.64 -3.67
CA ARG A 101 -12.68 -2.82 -3.16
C ARG A 101 -13.47 -1.53 -3.30
N PHE A 102 -14.72 -1.61 -3.72
CA PHE A 102 -15.60 -0.45 -3.87
C PHE A 102 -17.01 -0.73 -3.35
N GLY A 103 -17.44 -0.01 -2.31
CA GLY A 103 -18.80 -0.12 -1.78
C GLY A 103 -19.82 0.52 -2.71
N ILE A 104 -20.58 -0.25 -3.49
CA ILE A 104 -21.59 0.28 -4.42
C ILE A 104 -22.78 0.83 -3.63
N ASN A 105 -23.26 0.07 -2.65
CA ASN A 105 -24.36 0.40 -1.76
C ASN A 105 -24.20 -0.36 -0.43
N SER A 106 -25.18 -0.27 0.48
CA SER A 106 -25.13 -0.97 1.78
C SER A 106 -25.24 -2.50 1.71
N LYS A 107 -25.47 -3.07 0.53
CA LYS A 107 -25.64 -4.51 0.31
C LYS A 107 -24.59 -5.14 -0.61
N VAL A 108 -23.85 -4.35 -1.40
CA VAL A 108 -22.93 -4.85 -2.42
C VAL A 108 -21.64 -4.04 -2.45
N GLU A 109 -20.52 -4.75 -2.31
CA GLU A 109 -19.14 -4.31 -2.57
C GLU A 109 -18.65 -5.01 -3.85
N ALA A 110 -18.05 -4.25 -4.78
CA ALA A 110 -17.30 -4.82 -5.90
C ALA A 110 -15.83 -5.02 -5.53
N ARG A 111 -15.20 -6.06 -6.08
CA ARG A 111 -13.83 -6.47 -5.80
C ARG A 111 -13.05 -6.70 -7.10
N LEU A 112 -11.77 -6.33 -7.10
CA LEU A 112 -10.78 -6.74 -8.08
C LEU A 112 -9.58 -7.28 -7.30
N VAL A 113 -9.15 -8.50 -7.62
CA VAL A 113 -8.00 -9.16 -7.01
C VAL A 113 -6.95 -9.39 -8.10
N ALA A 114 -5.73 -8.92 -7.87
CA ALA A 114 -4.61 -9.11 -8.79
C ALA A 114 -3.34 -9.40 -7.98
N ALA A 115 -2.98 -10.69 -7.88
CA ALA A 115 -1.79 -11.11 -7.14
C ALA A 115 -0.51 -10.43 -7.68
N GLY A 116 -0.49 -10.15 -8.99
CA GLY A 116 0.60 -9.47 -9.67
C GLY A 116 1.63 -10.45 -10.21
N TRP A 117 2.88 -10.27 -9.82
CA TRP A 117 3.99 -11.11 -10.22
C TRP A 117 4.33 -12.12 -9.13
N THR A 118 4.45 -13.38 -9.53
CA THR A 118 4.99 -14.48 -8.74
C THR A 118 6.41 -14.78 -9.22
N PHE A 119 7.37 -14.77 -8.30
CA PHE A 119 8.76 -15.14 -8.53
C PHE A 119 9.06 -16.40 -7.72
N GLN A 120 9.53 -17.45 -8.39
CA GLN A 120 9.85 -18.74 -7.80
C GLN A 120 11.34 -19.04 -8.01
N SER A 121 12.04 -19.47 -6.96
CA SER A 121 13.45 -19.87 -7.02
C SER A 121 13.65 -21.16 -6.24
N GLY A 122 13.96 -22.24 -6.94
CA GLY A 122 14.43 -23.50 -6.38
C GLY A 122 15.96 -23.62 -6.44
N ALA A 123 16.47 -24.84 -6.28
CA ALA A 123 17.90 -25.15 -6.38
C ALA A 123 18.44 -24.94 -7.80
N ASP A 124 17.75 -25.49 -8.80
CA ASP A 124 18.15 -25.41 -10.22
C ASP A 124 17.22 -24.53 -11.08
N ASP A 125 15.96 -24.35 -10.66
CA ASP A 125 14.93 -23.64 -11.44
C ASP A 125 14.60 -22.23 -10.92
N LYS A 126 14.35 -21.32 -11.86
CA LYS A 126 13.78 -19.99 -11.60
C LYS A 126 12.65 -19.69 -12.58
N ALA A 127 11.50 -19.31 -12.04
CA ALA A 127 10.34 -18.92 -12.83
C ALA A 127 9.80 -17.56 -12.37
N THR A 128 9.31 -16.77 -13.33
CA THR A 128 8.64 -15.49 -13.09
C THR A 128 7.39 -15.47 -13.94
N ALA A 129 6.24 -15.25 -13.33
CA ALA A 129 4.97 -15.22 -14.05
C ALA A 129 4.02 -14.15 -13.50
N PHE A 130 3.18 -13.63 -14.38
CA PHE A 130 2.05 -12.79 -14.00
C PHE A 130 0.84 -13.70 -13.73
N SER A 131 0.20 -13.49 -12.59
CA SER A 131 -0.98 -14.26 -12.16
C SER A 131 -2.27 -13.74 -12.79
N ASP A 132 -3.28 -14.60 -12.87
CA ASP A 132 -4.64 -14.22 -13.28
C ASP A 132 -5.22 -13.09 -12.40
N ILE A 133 -6.12 -12.31 -13.01
CA ILE A 133 -6.89 -11.25 -12.34
C ILE A 133 -8.30 -11.78 -12.09
N SER A 134 -8.78 -11.64 -10.86
CA SER A 134 -10.16 -11.97 -10.50
C SER A 134 -11.03 -10.71 -10.36
N LEU A 135 -12.25 -10.78 -10.89
CA LEU A 135 -13.31 -9.81 -10.62
C LEU A 135 -14.36 -10.46 -9.71
N GLY A 136 -14.89 -9.71 -8.74
CA GLY A 136 -15.83 -10.27 -7.78
C GLY A 136 -16.75 -9.27 -7.11
N ALA A 137 -17.60 -9.79 -6.24
CA ALA A 137 -18.50 -9.03 -5.40
C ALA A 137 -18.67 -9.69 -4.02
N LYS A 138 -18.78 -8.87 -2.98
CA LYS A 138 -19.23 -9.28 -1.64
C LYS A 138 -20.64 -8.75 -1.43
N ILE A 139 -21.59 -9.65 -1.21
CA ILE A 139 -23.03 -9.38 -1.09
C ILE A 139 -23.42 -9.62 0.37
N HIS A 140 -23.89 -8.58 1.05
CA HIS A 140 -24.42 -8.70 2.40
C HIS A 140 -25.73 -9.50 2.39
N LEU A 141 -25.85 -10.47 3.30
CA LEU A 141 -27.04 -11.33 3.44
C LEU A 141 -27.85 -11.02 4.70
N ALA A 142 -27.18 -10.86 5.85
CA ALA A 142 -27.84 -10.56 7.11
C ALA A 142 -26.90 -9.86 8.10
N ASP A 143 -27.44 -8.96 8.91
CA ASP A 143 -26.77 -8.38 10.07
C ASP A 143 -26.73 -9.36 11.25
N GLU A 144 -25.77 -9.18 12.15
CA GLU A 144 -25.70 -9.92 13.41
C GLU A 144 -26.91 -9.59 14.31
N HIS A 145 -27.51 -10.61 14.93
CA HIS A 145 -28.63 -10.44 15.86
C HIS A 145 -28.74 -11.62 16.83
N GLU A 146 -28.50 -11.39 18.12
CA GLU A 146 -28.50 -12.42 19.17
C GLU A 146 -27.60 -13.64 18.85
N ARG A 147 -28.19 -14.72 18.34
CA ARG A 147 -27.49 -15.96 17.94
C ARG A 147 -27.30 -16.09 16.42
N ARG A 148 -27.80 -15.13 15.65
CA ARG A 148 -27.60 -15.07 14.20
C ARG A 148 -26.31 -14.29 13.91
N PRO A 149 -25.32 -14.88 13.23
CA PRO A 149 -24.12 -14.17 12.80
C PRO A 149 -24.43 -13.08 11.77
N GLN A 150 -23.49 -12.13 11.61
CA GLN A 150 -23.42 -11.35 10.38
C GLN A 150 -23.01 -12.29 9.24
N MET A 151 -23.67 -12.17 8.08
CA MET A 151 -23.53 -13.09 6.95
C MET A 151 -23.33 -12.32 5.64
N ALA A 152 -22.44 -12.82 4.78
CA ALA A 152 -22.25 -12.34 3.41
C ALA A 152 -21.93 -13.49 2.45
N LEU A 153 -22.19 -13.29 1.16
CA LEU A 153 -21.71 -14.15 0.09
C LEU A 153 -20.59 -13.43 -0.66
N LEU A 154 -19.44 -14.07 -0.81
CA LEU A 154 -18.34 -13.59 -1.64
C LEU A 154 -18.28 -14.44 -2.91
N VAL A 155 -18.32 -13.78 -4.06
CA VAL A 155 -18.24 -14.41 -5.38
C VAL A 155 -17.10 -13.75 -6.13
N ASP A 156 -16.05 -14.50 -6.45
CA ASP A 156 -14.97 -14.06 -7.35
C ASP A 156 -14.98 -14.92 -8.62
N VAL A 157 -14.50 -14.37 -9.72
CA VAL A 157 -14.34 -15.03 -11.02
C VAL A 157 -12.93 -14.73 -11.52
N SER A 158 -12.07 -15.76 -11.58
CA SER A 158 -10.71 -15.64 -12.12
C SER A 158 -10.76 -15.61 -13.64
N LEU A 159 -10.09 -14.63 -14.24
CA LEU A 159 -9.99 -14.46 -15.69
C LEU A 159 -8.62 -14.94 -16.18
N PRO A 160 -8.56 -15.72 -17.28
CA PRO A 160 -7.33 -16.31 -17.79
C PRO A 160 -6.49 -15.27 -18.55
N VAL A 161 -5.77 -14.45 -17.79
CA VAL A 161 -4.98 -13.31 -18.30
C VAL A 161 -3.52 -13.33 -17.83
N GLY A 162 -3.14 -14.34 -17.06
CA GLY A 162 -1.78 -14.60 -16.62
C GLY A 162 -0.84 -15.10 -17.73
N HIS A 163 0.40 -15.41 -17.35
CA HIS A 163 1.36 -16.08 -18.23
C HIS A 163 0.93 -17.54 -18.48
N SER A 164 1.29 -18.11 -19.64
CA SER A 164 0.87 -19.46 -20.07
C SER A 164 1.10 -20.56 -19.02
N ASP A 165 2.17 -20.42 -18.24
CA ASP A 165 2.63 -21.46 -17.31
C ASP A 165 1.99 -21.34 -15.91
N TYR A 166 1.21 -20.27 -15.67
CA TYR A 166 0.57 -19.94 -14.39
C TYR A 166 -0.88 -19.43 -14.54
N THR A 167 -1.46 -19.49 -15.74
CA THR A 167 -2.88 -19.22 -16.02
C THR A 167 -3.63 -20.54 -16.20
N SER A 168 -4.94 -20.54 -15.96
CA SER A 168 -5.80 -21.63 -16.45
C SER A 168 -6.33 -21.24 -17.82
N ASP A 169 -6.52 -22.18 -18.76
CA ASP A 169 -7.22 -21.87 -20.02
C ASP A 169 -8.74 -21.56 -19.83
N TYR A 170 -9.22 -21.57 -18.59
CA TYR A 170 -10.64 -21.51 -18.23
C TYR A 170 -10.92 -20.41 -17.21
N VAL A 171 -12.12 -19.84 -17.29
CA VAL A 171 -12.67 -18.95 -16.27
C VAL A 171 -13.05 -19.77 -15.04
N ILE A 172 -12.45 -19.47 -13.88
CA ILE A 172 -12.68 -20.21 -12.62
C ILE A 172 -13.59 -19.40 -11.69
N PRO A 173 -14.85 -19.81 -11.45
CA PRO A 173 -15.70 -19.21 -10.43
C PRO A 173 -15.33 -19.73 -9.03
N LYS A 174 -15.37 -18.84 -8.04
CA LYS A 174 -15.17 -19.14 -6.62
C LYS A 174 -16.29 -18.49 -5.81
N VAL A 175 -16.97 -19.26 -4.98
CA VAL A 175 -18.03 -18.78 -4.10
C VAL A 175 -17.69 -19.19 -2.67
N LEU A 176 -17.68 -18.22 -1.75
CA LEU A 176 -17.55 -18.45 -0.30
C LEU A 176 -18.76 -17.87 0.41
N PHE A 177 -19.32 -18.64 1.34
CA PHE A 177 -20.20 -18.14 2.37
C PHE A 177 -19.34 -17.63 3.55
N LEU A 178 -19.55 -16.37 3.92
CA LEU A 178 -18.82 -15.69 4.98
C LEU A 178 -19.75 -15.41 6.15
N GLY A 179 -19.23 -15.49 7.36
CA GLY A 179 -19.88 -14.83 8.47
C GLY A 179 -19.06 -14.71 9.73
N SER A 180 -19.62 -13.98 10.69
CA SER A 180 -18.94 -13.63 11.93
C SER A 180 -19.93 -13.45 13.08
N ASN A 181 -19.49 -13.77 14.30
CA ASN A 181 -20.18 -13.38 15.54
C ASN A 181 -19.19 -12.62 16.43
N ALA A 182 -19.67 -11.60 17.13
CA ALA A 182 -19.06 -11.10 18.35
C ALA A 182 -19.31 -12.09 19.51
N LEU A 183 -18.35 -12.21 20.40
CA LEU A 183 -18.42 -13.03 21.61
C LEU A 183 -18.08 -12.17 22.83
N ASP A 184 -18.55 -12.58 24.00
CA ASP A 184 -18.27 -11.88 25.26
C ASP A 184 -16.77 -11.75 25.52
N GLY A 185 -16.38 -10.66 26.17
CA GLY A 185 -14.97 -10.36 26.46
C GLY A 185 -14.17 -9.76 25.30
N GLY A 186 -14.84 -9.33 24.21
CA GLY A 186 -14.18 -8.72 23.05
C GLY A 186 -13.56 -9.72 22.08
N LEU A 187 -13.99 -10.99 22.16
CA LEU A 187 -13.61 -12.03 21.23
C LEU A 187 -14.51 -11.98 19.98
N GLY A 188 -14.03 -12.50 18.86
CA GLY A 188 -14.79 -12.61 17.62
C GLY A 188 -14.50 -13.94 16.94
N LEU A 189 -15.53 -14.54 16.33
CA LEU A 189 -15.41 -15.79 15.58
C LEU A 189 -15.88 -15.56 14.14
N THR A 190 -14.94 -15.62 13.20
CA THR A 190 -15.20 -15.53 11.75
C THR A 190 -15.04 -16.91 11.11
N TYR A 191 -15.88 -17.21 10.12
CA TYR A 191 -15.89 -18.47 9.39
C TYR A 191 -16.11 -18.23 7.89
N ASN A 192 -15.41 -19.04 7.08
CA ASN A 192 -15.46 -19.06 5.64
C ASN A 192 -15.74 -20.49 5.19
N VAL A 193 -16.78 -20.70 4.36
CA VAL A 193 -17.22 -22.01 3.87
C VAL A 193 -17.40 -21.97 2.35
#